data_AF-A0A949SQS9-F1
#
_entry.id   AF-A0A949SQS9-F1
#
_cell.length_a   1.000
_cell.length_b   1.000
_cell.length_c   1.000
_cell.angle_alpha   90.00
_cell.angle_beta   90.00
_cell.angle_gamma   90.00
#
_symmetry.space_group_name_H-M   'P 1'
#
loop_
_entity.id
_entity.type
_entity.pdbx_description
1 polymer ?
#
loop_
_entity_poly.entity_id
_entity_poly.type
_entity_poly.pdbx_seq_one_letter_code
_entity_poly.pdbx_strand_id
1 'polypeptide(L)'
;MPNRLVKNEATATETYAQFVAEPFDKGYGHTLGNSLRRVLLSSLEGAAITSVKIRGVEHEFSTIPGVVEDVVQIILNLKKVRFLHHSESKEPRLLSIAVEKDGTITAGDIKDDNHYEVINKDLVICHLDRKIKFDCEFEVRVGRGFASWEENKRPDMPIGVIPIDSIYSPVTRVKYTVDNTRVGQNTDYDKLVLDIWTDGRITPQDSLLQSAAILRHHLDVFVNYDDKAIEFEAAPEAQSEENAELRKLLNMSVNEIELSVRAANCLNNANITTVGQLAMKTEAEMLRYRNFGKKSLTEIKEKLAELGLSLGMKFDAALLEANPGGVSLLSRSTLLADDDEADAMDFTKLIDSNLGDGDDDE
;
A
#
# COMPACT_ATOMS: atom_id res chain seq x y z
N MET A 1 2.04 0.29 -11.90
CA MET A 1 1.96 0.24 -10.42
C MET A 1 0.71 -0.56 -10.04
N PRO A 2 0.56 -1.04 -8.79
CA PRO A 2 -0.63 -1.77 -8.38
C PRO A 2 -1.81 -0.81 -8.27
N ASN A 3 -2.87 -1.07 -9.02
CA ASN A 3 -3.99 -0.14 -9.11
C ASN A 3 -5.12 -0.45 -8.12
N ARG A 4 -5.07 -1.61 -7.45
CA ARG A 4 -6.12 -2.01 -6.53
C ARG A 4 -5.64 -3.02 -5.49
N LEU A 5 -6.02 -2.78 -4.24
CA LEU A 5 -6.02 -3.77 -3.18
C LEU A 5 -7.35 -4.52 -3.22
N VAL A 6 -7.32 -5.84 -3.38
CA VAL A 6 -8.51 -6.70 -3.38
C VAL A 6 -8.56 -7.47 -2.07
N LYS A 7 -9.64 -7.29 -1.31
CA LYS A 7 -9.95 -8.10 -0.12
C LYS A 7 -10.71 -9.35 -0.56
N ASN A 8 -10.29 -10.51 -0.08
CA ASN A 8 -11.01 -11.76 -0.31
C ASN A 8 -12.20 -11.85 0.66
N GLU A 9 -13.37 -11.39 0.22
CA GLU A 9 -14.59 -11.39 1.05
C GLU A 9 -15.09 -12.81 1.38
N ALA A 10 -14.73 -13.83 0.58
CA ALA A 10 -15.20 -15.20 0.82
C ALA A 10 -14.57 -15.85 2.06
N THR A 11 -13.36 -15.44 2.43
CA THR A 11 -12.64 -15.95 3.61
C THR A 11 -12.57 -14.94 4.75
N ALA A 12 -13.10 -13.73 4.55
CA ALA A 12 -13.02 -12.66 5.53
C ALA A 12 -13.96 -12.93 6.73
N THR A 13 -13.41 -12.73 7.91
CA THR A 13 -14.11 -12.70 9.20
C THR A 13 -13.72 -11.42 9.93
N GLU A 14 -14.31 -11.16 11.09
CA GLU A 14 -13.98 -9.98 11.90
C GLU A 14 -12.51 -9.97 12.38
N THR A 15 -11.91 -11.15 12.55
CA THR A 15 -10.55 -11.33 13.09
C THR A 15 -9.54 -11.83 12.05
N TYR A 16 -9.96 -12.08 10.81
CA TYR A 16 -9.08 -12.56 9.75
C TYR A 16 -9.51 -12.02 8.39
N ALA A 17 -8.55 -11.53 7.60
CA ALA A 17 -8.78 -11.23 6.19
C ALA A 17 -7.53 -11.51 5.36
N GLN A 18 -7.78 -11.86 4.10
CA GLN A 18 -6.75 -11.99 3.08
C GLN A 18 -6.84 -10.82 2.09
N PHE A 19 -5.71 -10.19 1.83
CA PHE A 19 -5.57 -9.08 0.90
C PHE A 19 -4.63 -9.47 -0.24
N VAL A 20 -4.99 -9.08 -1.45
CA VAL A 20 -4.20 -9.34 -2.66
C VAL A 20 -3.92 -8.01 -3.33
N ALA A 21 -2.66 -7.74 -3.61
CA ALA A 21 -2.22 -6.56 -4.36
C ALA A 21 -1.32 -6.99 -5.52
N GLU A 22 -1.71 -6.57 -6.72
CA GLU A 22 -1.01 -6.81 -7.99
C GLU A 22 -1.37 -5.71 -9.01
N PRO A 23 -0.50 -5.42 -10.00
CA PRO A 23 0.85 -5.94 -10.18
C PRO A 23 1.92 -5.07 -9.49
N PHE A 24 2.91 -5.72 -8.87
CA PHE A 24 4.14 -5.08 -8.38
C PHE A 24 5.32 -5.39 -9.31
N ASP A 25 6.26 -4.46 -9.43
CA ASP A 25 7.53 -4.76 -10.10
C ASP A 25 8.28 -5.88 -9.36
N LYS A 26 9.09 -6.62 -10.11
CA LYS A 26 9.83 -7.77 -9.59
C LYS A 26 10.64 -7.41 -8.35
N GLY A 27 10.44 -8.15 -7.27
CA GLY A 27 11.12 -7.96 -5.98
C GLY A 27 10.40 -7.01 -5.01
N TYR A 28 9.50 -6.15 -5.49
CA TYR A 28 8.72 -5.27 -4.61
C TYR A 28 7.70 -6.04 -3.78
N GLY A 29 7.22 -7.21 -4.23
CA GLY A 29 6.34 -8.06 -3.45
C GLY A 29 6.97 -8.47 -2.12
N HIS A 30 8.25 -8.88 -2.15
CA HIS A 30 9.00 -9.24 -0.94
C HIS A 30 9.30 -8.03 -0.05
N THR A 31 9.72 -6.91 -0.65
CA THR A 31 10.05 -5.67 0.08
C THR A 31 8.85 -5.15 0.84
N LEU A 32 7.69 -5.02 0.19
CA LEU A 32 6.47 -4.52 0.80
C LEU A 32 5.86 -5.55 1.76
N GLY A 33 5.83 -6.83 1.37
CA GLY A 33 5.29 -7.91 2.21
C GLY A 33 6.03 -8.03 3.54
N ASN A 34 7.36 -8.02 3.53
CA ASN A 34 8.17 -8.08 4.74
C ASN A 34 8.04 -6.79 5.58
N SER A 35 8.03 -5.62 4.94
CA SER A 35 7.92 -4.33 5.65
C SER A 35 6.56 -4.20 6.35
N LEU A 36 5.46 -4.46 5.64
CA LEU A 36 4.11 -4.45 6.21
C LEU A 36 3.97 -5.47 7.34
N ARG A 37 4.50 -6.69 7.17
CA ARG A 37 4.49 -7.71 8.22
C ARG A 37 5.17 -7.24 9.50
N ARG A 38 6.30 -6.53 9.40
CA ARG A 38 7.00 -5.99 10.57
C ARG A 38 6.16 -4.92 11.27
N VAL A 39 5.66 -3.95 10.52
CA VAL A 39 4.87 -2.84 11.07
C VAL A 39 3.57 -3.34 11.71
N LEU A 40 2.87 -4.27 11.07
CA LEU A 40 1.66 -4.90 11.59
C LEU A 40 1.88 -5.55 12.96
N LEU A 41 3.03 -6.21 13.16
CA LEU A 41 3.32 -6.93 14.41
C LEU A 41 3.87 -6.01 15.51
N SER A 42 4.57 -4.92 15.18
CA SER A 42 5.28 -4.10 16.16
C SER A 42 4.65 -2.74 16.48
N SER A 43 4.06 -2.07 15.50
CA SER A 43 3.89 -0.61 15.55
C SER A 43 2.45 -0.16 15.78
N LEU A 44 1.49 -1.07 15.73
CA LEU A 44 0.09 -0.77 16.00
C LEU A 44 -0.13 -0.50 17.49
N GLU A 45 -0.99 0.47 17.76
CA GLU A 45 -1.37 0.84 19.13
C GLU A 45 -2.40 -0.14 19.68
N GLY A 46 -2.26 -0.46 20.96
CA GLY A 46 -3.26 -1.23 21.68
C GLY A 46 -3.14 -1.02 23.19
N ALA A 47 -4.18 -1.44 23.90
CA ALA A 47 -4.28 -1.31 25.35
C ALA A 47 -3.99 -2.65 26.04
N ALA A 48 -3.21 -2.61 27.12
CA ALA A 48 -2.86 -3.79 27.92
C ALA A 48 -2.65 -3.41 29.39
N ILE A 49 -2.74 -4.41 30.27
CA ILE A 49 -2.48 -4.25 31.71
C ILE A 49 -0.98 -4.15 31.95
N THR A 50 -0.55 -3.16 32.73
CA THR A 50 0.87 -2.90 33.05
C THR A 50 1.23 -3.24 34.48
N SER A 51 0.28 -3.11 35.40
CA SER A 51 0.46 -3.46 36.80
C SER A 51 -0.82 -4.00 37.42
N VAL A 52 -0.68 -4.87 38.41
CA VAL A 52 -1.79 -5.52 39.11
C VAL A 52 -1.54 -5.42 40.61
N LYS A 53 -2.60 -5.14 41.37
CA LYS A 53 -2.61 -5.11 42.82
C LYS A 53 -3.80 -5.90 43.32
N ILE A 54 -3.53 -7.03 43.96
CA ILE A 54 -4.57 -7.90 44.52
C ILE A 54 -4.60 -7.72 46.03
N ARG A 55 -5.79 -7.62 46.62
CA ARG A 55 -5.93 -7.45 48.06
C ARG A 55 -5.39 -8.67 48.81
N GLY A 56 -4.48 -8.43 49.75
CA GLY A 56 -3.87 -9.47 50.59
C GLY A 56 -2.71 -10.22 49.93
N VAL A 57 -2.26 -9.76 48.76
CA VAL A 57 -1.12 -10.29 48.02
C VAL A 57 0.02 -9.27 48.05
N GLU A 58 1.18 -9.69 48.53
CA GLU A 58 2.38 -8.83 48.56
C GLU A 58 3.28 -9.07 47.33
N HIS A 59 3.29 -10.30 46.81
CA HIS A 59 4.13 -10.73 45.69
C HIS A 59 3.44 -11.81 44.84
N GLU A 60 3.92 -12.01 43.63
CA GLU A 60 3.38 -12.89 42.59
C GLU A 60 3.42 -14.38 42.93
N PHE A 61 4.33 -14.82 43.80
CA PHE A 61 4.46 -16.23 44.20
C PHE A 61 3.53 -16.65 45.35
N SER A 62 2.56 -15.82 45.70
CA SER A 62 1.64 -16.09 46.81
C SER A 62 0.37 -16.83 46.34
N THR A 63 -0.35 -17.39 47.30
CA THR A 63 -1.66 -18.01 47.09
C THR A 63 -2.72 -17.22 47.86
N ILE A 64 -3.94 -17.17 47.33
CA ILE A 64 -5.05 -16.45 47.95
C ILE A 64 -5.99 -17.48 48.58
N PRO A 65 -6.22 -17.45 49.90
CA PRO A 65 -7.16 -18.37 50.54
C PRO A 65 -8.56 -18.26 49.92
N GLY A 66 -9.04 -19.39 49.39
CA GLY A 66 -10.36 -19.50 48.77
C GLY A 66 -10.41 -19.24 47.26
N VAL A 67 -9.25 -19.04 46.62
CA VAL A 67 -9.10 -19.04 45.17
C VAL A 67 -8.40 -20.34 44.75
N VAL A 68 -8.88 -20.96 43.67
CA VAL A 68 -8.32 -22.23 43.17
C VAL A 68 -6.97 -22.03 42.50
N GLU A 69 -6.81 -20.96 41.74
CA GLU A 69 -5.57 -20.57 41.06
C GLU A 69 -4.59 -19.82 41.98
N ASP A 70 -3.29 -19.95 41.67
CA ASP A 70 -2.26 -19.10 42.26
C ASP A 70 -2.20 -17.70 41.60
N VAL A 71 -1.48 -16.77 42.23
CA VAL A 71 -1.38 -15.39 41.72
C VAL A 71 -0.70 -15.33 40.36
N VAL A 72 0.26 -16.22 40.08
CA VAL A 72 0.93 -16.31 38.77
C VAL A 72 -0.08 -16.64 37.66
N GLN A 73 -0.94 -17.63 37.88
CA GLN A 73 -1.96 -18.04 36.92
C GLN A 73 -3.02 -16.96 36.72
N ILE A 74 -3.41 -16.24 37.78
CA ILE A 74 -4.28 -15.07 37.69
C ILE A 74 -3.63 -14.00 36.81
N ILE A 75 -2.36 -13.68 37.02
CA ILE A 75 -1.62 -12.71 36.21
C ILE A 75 -1.56 -13.16 34.74
N LEU A 76 -1.30 -14.45 34.48
CA LEU A 76 -1.28 -15.00 33.11
C LEU A 76 -2.65 -14.91 32.42
N ASN A 77 -3.74 -15.05 33.18
CA ASN A 77 -5.10 -14.88 32.65
C ASN A 77 -5.43 -13.41 32.42
N LEU A 78 -5.04 -12.50 33.32
CA LEU A 78 -5.18 -11.06 33.15
C LEU A 78 -4.44 -10.56 31.90
N LYS A 79 -3.25 -11.10 31.59
CA LYS A 79 -2.51 -10.78 30.34
C LYS A 79 -3.29 -11.12 29.06
N LYS A 80 -4.27 -12.01 29.11
CA LYS A 80 -5.10 -12.40 27.95
C LYS A 80 -6.34 -11.51 27.78
N VAL A 81 -6.63 -10.61 28.72
CA VAL A 81 -7.77 -9.70 28.63
C VAL A 81 -7.49 -8.66 27.53
N ARG A 82 -8.48 -8.47 26.65
CA ARG A 82 -8.38 -7.58 25.49
C ARG A 82 -9.20 -6.33 25.74
N PHE A 83 -8.52 -5.20 25.77
CA PHE A 83 -9.13 -3.88 25.93
C PHE A 83 -9.19 -3.17 24.58
N LEU A 84 -10.39 -2.74 24.19
CA LEU A 84 -10.60 -1.75 23.16
C LEU A 84 -10.51 -0.36 23.79
N HIS A 85 -9.77 0.54 23.15
CA HIS A 85 -9.63 1.92 23.62
C HIS A 85 -10.37 2.85 22.68
N HIS A 86 -11.32 3.63 23.23
CA HIS A 86 -12.19 4.54 22.46
C HIS A 86 -11.77 6.01 22.55
N SER A 87 -10.83 6.32 23.42
CA SER A 87 -10.48 7.70 23.78
C SER A 87 -9.29 8.21 22.97
N GLU A 88 -9.22 9.51 22.72
CA GLU A 88 -8.02 10.17 22.19
C GLU A 88 -6.94 10.34 23.27
N SER A 89 -7.37 10.39 24.55
CA SER A 89 -6.47 10.47 25.69
C SER A 89 -5.81 9.12 25.97
N LYS A 90 -4.48 9.11 25.86
CA LYS A 90 -3.58 7.96 26.11
C LYS A 90 -3.15 7.84 27.59
N GLU A 91 -3.92 8.43 28.50
CA GLU A 91 -3.59 8.42 29.92
C GLU A 91 -3.76 7.01 30.52
N PRO A 92 -2.85 6.61 31.44
CA PRO A 92 -3.05 5.42 32.26
C PRO A 92 -4.34 5.51 33.07
N ARG A 93 -5.08 4.40 33.14
CA ARG A 93 -6.30 4.30 33.95
C ARG A 93 -6.23 3.10 34.87
N LEU A 94 -6.78 3.28 36.07
CA LEU A 94 -6.93 2.21 37.05
C LEU A 94 -8.33 1.60 36.89
N LEU A 95 -8.38 0.32 36.58
CA LEU A 95 -9.61 -0.48 36.55
C LEU A 95 -9.62 -1.45 37.73
N SER A 96 -10.79 -1.98 38.07
CA SER A 96 -10.92 -2.90 39.20
C SER A 96 -11.98 -3.98 38.97
N ILE A 97 -11.75 -5.13 39.60
CA ILE A 97 -12.72 -6.20 39.80
C ILE A 97 -12.99 -6.25 41.30
N ALA A 98 -14.24 -5.99 41.70
CA ALA A 98 -14.66 -6.06 43.09
C ALA A 98 -15.95 -6.87 43.18
N VAL A 99 -15.83 -8.17 43.42
CA VAL A 99 -16.94 -9.11 43.44
C VAL A 99 -16.94 -9.93 44.72
N GLU A 100 -18.13 -10.28 45.20
CA GLU A 100 -18.33 -11.18 46.33
C GLU A 100 -19.34 -12.26 45.93
N LYS A 101 -18.82 -13.36 45.36
CA LYS A 101 -19.59 -14.50 44.89
C LYS A 101 -18.83 -15.80 45.13
N ASP A 102 -19.51 -16.92 45.02
CA ASP A 102 -18.92 -18.23 44.80
C ASP A 102 -18.87 -18.54 43.29
N GLY A 103 -17.89 -19.33 42.85
CA GLY A 103 -17.74 -19.72 41.45
C GLY A 103 -16.78 -18.86 40.62
N THR A 104 -17.01 -18.80 39.30
CA THR A 104 -16.05 -18.28 38.33
C THR A 104 -16.07 -16.74 38.23
N ILE A 105 -14.89 -16.13 38.28
CA ILE A 105 -14.66 -14.72 37.92
C ILE A 105 -14.21 -14.65 36.46
N THR A 106 -14.86 -13.78 35.71
CA THR A 106 -14.61 -13.58 34.28
C THR A 106 -14.16 -12.15 34.01
N ALA A 107 -13.60 -11.89 32.83
CA ALA A 107 -13.25 -10.53 32.40
C ALA A 107 -14.47 -9.61 32.26
N GLY A 108 -15.68 -10.16 32.12
CA GLY A 108 -16.93 -9.42 32.19
C GLY A 108 -17.28 -8.87 33.57
N ASP A 109 -16.61 -9.33 34.64
CA ASP A 109 -16.76 -8.79 35.99
C ASP A 109 -15.89 -7.53 36.24
N ILE A 110 -15.07 -7.12 35.25
CA ILE A 110 -14.31 -5.87 35.28
C ILE A 110 -15.31 -4.71 35.24
N LYS A 111 -15.12 -3.73 36.12
CA LYS A 111 -15.93 -2.51 36.07
C LYS A 111 -15.61 -1.75 34.79
N ASP A 112 -16.60 -1.70 33.89
CA ASP A 112 -16.51 -0.96 32.64
C ASP A 112 -16.19 0.52 32.92
N ASP A 113 -15.32 1.09 32.09
CA ASP A 113 -14.99 2.52 32.05
C ASP A 113 -15.46 3.08 30.70
N ASN A 114 -15.66 4.39 30.60
CA ASN A 114 -16.06 5.04 29.35
C ASN A 114 -14.93 5.02 28.29
N HIS A 115 -13.68 4.76 28.71
CA HIS A 115 -12.50 4.83 27.84
C HIS A 115 -12.02 3.46 27.36
N TYR A 116 -12.30 2.41 28.13
CA TYR A 116 -11.81 1.05 27.89
C TYR A 116 -12.96 0.06 27.96
N GLU A 117 -13.12 -0.71 26.89
CA GLU A 117 -14.12 -1.76 26.77
C GLU A 117 -13.44 -3.13 26.71
N VAL A 118 -13.94 -4.08 27.50
CA VAL A 118 -13.45 -5.46 27.47
C VAL A 118 -14.15 -6.22 26.35
N ILE A 119 -13.39 -6.72 25.39
CA ILE A 119 -13.93 -7.48 24.23
C ILE A 119 -14.27 -8.92 24.62
N ASN A 120 -13.32 -9.61 25.26
CA ASN A 120 -13.46 -11.03 25.62
C ASN A 120 -14.00 -11.21 27.03
N LYS A 121 -15.27 -10.81 27.25
CA LYS A 121 -15.93 -10.83 28.57
C LYS A 121 -16.09 -12.24 29.16
N ASP A 122 -16.08 -13.27 28.31
CA ASP A 122 -16.18 -14.69 28.66
C ASP A 122 -14.87 -15.29 29.21
N LEU A 123 -13.74 -14.57 29.08
CA LEU A 123 -12.45 -15.05 29.55
C LEU A 123 -12.47 -15.26 31.07
N VAL A 124 -12.16 -16.48 31.50
CA VAL A 124 -12.04 -16.83 32.92
C VAL A 124 -10.73 -16.28 33.49
N ILE A 125 -10.83 -15.56 34.60
CA ILE A 125 -9.68 -15.05 35.36
C ILE A 125 -9.28 -16.04 36.45
N CYS A 126 -10.23 -16.43 37.31
CA CYS A 126 -10.04 -17.41 38.38
C CYS A 126 -11.36 -17.99 38.89
N HIS A 127 -11.28 -19.01 39.74
CA HIS A 127 -12.39 -19.68 40.39
C HIS A 127 -12.32 -19.52 41.91
N LEU A 128 -13.45 -19.20 42.52
CA LEU A 128 -13.60 -19.09 43.97
C LEU A 128 -14.21 -20.38 44.54
N ASP A 129 -13.57 -20.96 45.57
CA ASP A 129 -14.00 -22.21 46.21
C ASP A 129 -15.26 -22.04 47.09
N ARG A 130 -15.46 -20.82 47.59
CA ARG A 130 -16.52 -20.41 48.50
C ARG A 130 -16.81 -18.93 48.29
N LYS A 131 -17.85 -18.42 48.92
CA LYS A 131 -18.19 -16.99 48.88
C LYS A 131 -17.10 -16.16 49.58
N ILE A 132 -16.22 -15.55 48.80
CA ILE A 132 -15.17 -14.63 49.26
C ILE A 132 -15.22 -13.33 48.47
N LYS A 133 -14.76 -12.25 49.11
CA LYS A 133 -14.59 -10.96 48.43
C LYS A 133 -13.27 -10.98 47.67
N PHE A 134 -13.34 -10.97 46.35
CA PHE A 134 -12.19 -10.78 45.47
C PHE A 134 -12.09 -9.32 45.06
N ASP A 135 -10.94 -8.71 45.33
CA ASP A 135 -10.66 -7.30 45.11
C ASP A 135 -9.30 -7.16 44.44
N CYS A 136 -9.34 -6.77 43.16
CA CYS A 136 -8.18 -6.66 42.29
C CYS A 136 -8.24 -5.32 41.55
N GLU A 137 -7.20 -4.52 41.70
CA GLU A 137 -6.97 -3.29 40.95
C GLU A 137 -5.88 -3.53 39.92
N PHE A 138 -6.00 -2.93 38.74
CA PHE A 138 -4.96 -3.02 37.73
C PHE A 138 -4.92 -1.77 36.86
N GLU A 139 -3.74 -1.46 36.37
CA GLU A 139 -3.51 -0.29 35.52
C GLU A 139 -3.48 -0.72 34.06
N VAL A 140 -4.29 -0.06 33.23
CA VAL A 140 -4.31 -0.23 31.77
C VAL A 140 -3.64 0.98 31.12
N ARG A 141 -2.75 0.71 30.16
CA ARG A 141 -2.05 1.73 29.37
C ARG A 141 -2.15 1.41 27.89
N VAL A 142 -2.11 2.46 27.08
CA VAL A 142 -1.94 2.35 25.62
C VAL A 142 -0.45 2.35 25.31
N GLY A 143 -0.03 1.38 24.50
CA GLY A 143 1.35 1.21 24.08
C GLY A 143 1.43 0.60 22.68
N ARG A 144 2.64 0.22 22.28
CA ARG A 144 2.92 -0.45 21.00
C ARG A 144 3.81 -1.67 21.25
N GLY A 145 3.61 -2.72 20.47
CA GLY A 145 4.43 -3.92 20.55
C GLY A 145 4.33 -4.61 21.91
N PHE A 146 5.46 -4.69 22.61
CA PHE A 146 5.63 -5.40 23.87
C PHE A 146 6.39 -4.51 24.86
N ALA A 147 5.98 -4.50 26.12
CA ALA A 147 6.77 -3.97 27.22
C ALA A 147 6.97 -5.03 28.30
N SER A 148 8.19 -5.13 28.79
CA SER A 148 8.56 -6.00 29.90
C SER A 148 8.07 -5.44 31.24
N TRP A 149 8.01 -6.31 32.25
CA TRP A 149 7.71 -5.89 33.62
C TRP A 149 8.73 -4.87 34.16
N GLU A 150 9.99 -4.91 33.71
CA GLU A 150 11.02 -3.94 34.09
C GLU A 150 10.72 -2.53 33.57
N GLU A 151 10.32 -2.43 32.30
CA GLU A 151 9.93 -1.16 31.67
C GLU A 151 8.65 -0.57 32.29
N ASN A 152 7.75 -1.45 32.75
CA ASN A 152 6.53 -1.03 33.43
C ASN A 152 6.77 -0.63 34.89
N LYS A 153 7.87 -1.06 35.50
CA LYS A 153 8.18 -0.78 36.91
C LYS A 153 8.54 0.69 37.10
N ARG A 154 7.90 1.34 38.07
CA ARG A 154 8.21 2.72 38.47
C ARG A 154 8.82 2.75 39.86
N PRO A 155 9.74 3.67 40.15
CA PRO A 155 10.41 3.76 41.45
C PRO A 155 9.46 4.13 42.60
N ASP A 156 8.30 4.74 42.29
CA ASP A 156 7.28 5.20 43.24
C ASP A 156 6.13 4.20 43.44
N MET A 157 6.23 2.97 42.91
CA MET A 157 5.17 1.96 43.06
C MET A 157 5.00 1.56 44.54
N PRO A 158 3.76 1.57 45.07
CA PRO A 158 3.47 1.04 46.39
C PRO A 158 3.79 -0.46 46.52
N ILE A 159 4.05 -0.88 47.75
CA ILE A 159 4.20 -2.31 48.09
C ILE A 159 2.90 -3.05 47.74
N GLY A 160 3.03 -4.24 47.15
CA GLY A 160 1.92 -5.07 46.70
C GLY A 160 1.43 -4.77 45.28
N VAL A 161 2.01 -3.78 44.59
CA VAL A 161 1.81 -3.59 43.14
C VAL A 161 2.82 -4.44 42.38
N ILE A 162 2.31 -5.35 41.56
CA ILE A 162 3.09 -6.29 40.76
C ILE A 162 3.08 -5.77 39.32
N PRO A 163 4.21 -5.27 38.79
CA PRO A 163 4.32 -4.97 37.37
C PRO A 163 4.33 -6.26 36.56
N ILE A 164 3.68 -6.25 35.40
CA ILE A 164 3.57 -7.43 34.54
C ILE A 164 3.98 -7.07 33.12
N ASP A 165 4.39 -8.05 32.33
CA ASP A 165 4.63 -7.81 30.90
C ASP A 165 3.32 -7.49 30.16
N SER A 166 3.38 -6.56 29.23
CA SER A 166 2.22 -6.04 28.51
C SER A 166 2.34 -6.29 27.02
N ILE A 167 1.33 -6.94 26.45
CA ILE A 167 1.23 -7.21 25.01
C ILE A 167 0.23 -6.22 24.39
N TYR A 168 0.75 -5.16 23.79
CA TYR A 168 -0.09 -4.12 23.18
C TYR A 168 -0.52 -4.48 21.76
N SER A 169 0.26 -5.30 21.04
CA SER A 169 -0.01 -5.60 19.63
C SER A 169 -1.36 -6.30 19.41
N PRO A 170 -2.30 -5.70 18.65
CA PRO A 170 -3.62 -6.28 18.37
C PRO A 170 -3.60 -7.31 17.22
N VAL A 171 -2.47 -7.41 16.52
CA VAL A 171 -2.25 -8.40 15.45
C VAL A 171 -1.50 -9.59 16.01
N THR A 172 -2.10 -10.77 15.91
CA THR A 172 -1.53 -12.01 16.47
C THR A 172 -0.62 -12.72 15.48
N ARG A 173 -0.98 -12.67 14.19
CA ARG A 173 -0.27 -13.37 13.14
C ARG A 173 -0.40 -12.63 11.81
N VAL A 174 0.70 -12.62 11.05
CA VAL A 174 0.73 -12.16 9.66
C VAL A 174 1.53 -13.15 8.84
N LYS A 175 0.97 -13.57 7.72
CA LYS A 175 1.65 -14.37 6.69
C LYS A 175 1.58 -13.59 5.38
N TYR A 176 2.67 -13.60 4.62
CA TYR A 176 2.65 -13.09 3.26
C TYR A 176 3.20 -14.15 2.31
N THR A 177 2.75 -14.11 1.07
CA THR A 177 3.24 -14.96 -0.04
C THR A 177 3.34 -14.09 -1.27
N VAL A 178 4.39 -14.31 -2.06
CA VAL A 178 4.62 -13.60 -3.31
C VAL A 178 4.53 -14.62 -4.42
N ASP A 179 3.59 -14.41 -5.33
CA ASP A 179 3.38 -15.24 -6.52
C ASP A 179 3.71 -14.41 -7.77
N ASN A 180 3.94 -15.07 -8.91
CA ASN A 180 4.12 -14.36 -10.18
C ASN A 180 2.76 -14.05 -10.82
N THR A 181 2.63 -12.85 -11.40
CA THR A 181 1.44 -12.42 -12.13
C THR A 181 1.81 -11.95 -13.54
N ARG A 182 0.88 -12.15 -14.48
CA ARG A 182 1.06 -11.78 -15.89
C ARG A 182 0.26 -10.54 -16.20
N VAL A 183 0.93 -9.52 -16.74
CA VAL A 183 0.30 -8.28 -17.22
C VAL A 183 0.60 -8.14 -18.70
N GLY A 184 -0.42 -8.33 -19.53
CA GLY A 184 -0.28 -8.31 -20.99
C GLY A 184 0.68 -9.39 -21.50
N GLN A 185 1.80 -8.97 -22.08
CA GLN A 185 2.85 -9.87 -22.58
C GLN A 185 3.92 -10.19 -21.54
N ASN A 186 4.04 -9.41 -20.47
CA ASN A 186 5.08 -9.59 -19.47
C ASN A 186 4.60 -10.47 -18.30
N THR A 187 5.42 -11.42 -17.87
CA THR A 187 5.07 -12.48 -16.91
C THR A 187 5.84 -12.41 -15.59
N ASP A 188 6.68 -11.39 -15.40
CA ASP A 188 7.62 -11.28 -14.29
C ASP A 188 7.21 -10.29 -13.18
N TYR A 189 5.94 -9.86 -13.17
CA TYR A 189 5.40 -9.04 -12.10
C TYR A 189 5.12 -9.88 -10.85
N ASP A 190 5.24 -9.25 -9.69
CA ASP A 190 4.94 -9.84 -8.39
C ASP A 190 3.45 -9.60 -8.03
N LYS A 191 2.84 -10.61 -7.42
CA LYS A 191 1.55 -10.56 -6.73
C LYS A 191 1.78 -10.81 -5.26
N LEU A 192 1.40 -9.85 -4.41
CA LEU A 192 1.51 -9.97 -2.97
C LEU A 192 0.18 -10.41 -2.37
N VAL A 193 0.19 -11.56 -1.69
CA VAL A 193 -0.92 -12.07 -0.88
C VAL A 193 -0.57 -11.90 0.59
N LEU A 194 -1.41 -11.18 1.34
CA LEU A 194 -1.26 -10.89 2.77
C LEU A 194 -2.42 -11.50 3.54
N ASP A 195 -2.12 -12.42 4.45
CA ASP A 195 -3.04 -13.00 5.40
C ASP A 195 -2.81 -12.35 6.78
N ILE A 196 -3.83 -11.70 7.35
CA ILE A 196 -3.74 -10.95 8.61
C ILE A 196 -4.74 -11.51 9.61
N TRP A 197 -4.28 -11.86 10.82
CA TRP A 197 -5.10 -12.28 11.95
C TRP A 197 -5.00 -11.27 13.10
N THR A 198 -6.13 -10.73 13.52
CA THR A 198 -6.26 -9.81 14.66
C THR A 198 -6.96 -10.49 15.83
N ASP A 199 -6.94 -9.85 16.99
CA ASP A 199 -7.60 -10.35 18.20
C ASP A 199 -8.97 -9.70 18.48
N GLY A 200 -9.50 -8.96 17.50
CA GLY A 200 -10.78 -8.24 17.59
C GLY A 200 -10.67 -6.82 18.11
N ARG A 201 -9.51 -6.38 18.65
CA ARG A 201 -9.29 -4.96 19.02
C ARG A 201 -9.23 -4.02 17.82
N ILE A 202 -8.87 -4.56 16.65
CA ILE A 202 -8.81 -3.84 15.38
C ILE A 202 -9.24 -4.78 14.26
N THR A 203 -9.88 -4.24 13.23
CA THR A 203 -10.20 -5.04 12.04
C THR A 203 -8.93 -5.29 11.22
N PRO A 204 -8.83 -6.42 10.49
CA PRO A 204 -7.73 -6.67 9.57
C PRO A 204 -7.54 -5.56 8.52
N GLN A 205 -8.63 -4.93 8.08
CA GLN A 205 -8.57 -3.82 7.13
C GLN A 205 -7.96 -2.55 7.75
N ASP A 206 -8.42 -2.17 8.93
CA ASP A 206 -7.92 -0.96 9.60
C ASP A 206 -6.46 -1.15 10.03
N SER A 207 -6.08 -2.34 10.49
CA SER A 207 -4.69 -2.65 10.83
C SER A 207 -3.74 -2.51 9.63
N LEU A 208 -4.17 -2.94 8.44
CA LEU A 208 -3.39 -2.78 7.21
C LEU A 208 -3.27 -1.31 6.81
N LEU A 209 -4.37 -0.55 6.89
CA LEU A 209 -4.39 0.88 6.59
C LEU A 209 -3.46 1.67 7.52
N GLN A 210 -3.56 1.45 8.82
CA GLN A 210 -2.69 2.09 9.82
C GLN A 210 -1.23 1.70 9.62
N SER A 211 -0.94 0.42 9.31
CA SER A 211 0.43 -0.03 9.06
C SER A 211 1.04 0.59 7.81
N ALA A 212 0.25 0.72 6.73
CA ALA A 212 0.69 1.40 5.51
C ALA A 212 0.96 2.89 5.77
N ALA A 213 0.10 3.56 6.54
CA ALA A 213 0.28 4.96 6.93
C ALA A 213 1.55 5.17 7.77
N ILE A 214 1.80 4.30 8.75
CA ILE A 214 3.03 4.33 9.57
C ILE A 214 4.27 4.13 8.69
N LEU A 215 4.23 3.16 7.77
CA LEU A 215 5.36 2.88 6.88
C LEU A 215 5.66 4.08 5.97
N ARG A 216 4.62 4.70 5.40
CA ARG A 216 4.76 5.94 4.61
C ARG A 216 5.40 7.05 5.42
N HIS A 217 4.94 7.28 6.65
CA HIS A 217 5.48 8.32 7.51
C HIS A 217 6.98 8.14 7.79
N HIS A 218 7.44 6.90 7.95
CA HIS A 218 8.87 6.60 8.08
C HIS A 218 9.67 6.82 6.78
N LEU A 219 9.02 6.74 5.62
CA LEU A 219 9.65 7.00 4.33
C LEU A 219 9.75 8.50 4.00
N ASP A 220 8.88 9.34 4.57
CA ASP A 220 8.86 10.79 4.31
C ASP A 220 10.22 11.48 4.57
N VAL A 221 10.99 10.98 5.55
CA VAL A 221 12.35 11.50 5.85
C VAL A 221 13.31 11.33 4.69
N PHE A 222 13.17 10.25 3.91
CA PHE A 222 14.02 9.97 2.76
C PHE A 222 13.57 10.70 1.50
N VAL A 223 12.26 10.93 1.35
CA VAL A 223 11.68 11.68 0.22
C VAL A 223 12.09 13.15 0.29
N ASN A 224 12.11 13.73 1.48
CA ASN A 224 12.42 15.16 1.68
C ASN A 224 13.94 15.45 1.80
N TYR A 225 14.81 14.49 1.49
CA TYR A 225 16.27 14.66 1.59
C TYR A 225 16.88 15.40 0.39
N ASP A 226 16.23 15.36 -0.78
CA ASP A 226 16.65 16.10 -1.98
C ASP A 226 15.39 16.60 -2.72
N ASP A 227 15.20 17.91 -2.82
CA ASP A 227 14.04 18.56 -3.47
C ASP A 227 14.00 18.34 -5.00
N LYS A 228 14.98 17.64 -5.56
CA LYS A 228 14.93 17.12 -6.92
C LYS A 228 13.98 15.93 -6.94
N ALA A 229 12.68 16.24 -6.98
CA ALA A 229 11.61 15.28 -7.16
C ALA A 229 11.99 14.26 -8.23
N ILE A 230 12.23 13.02 -7.80
CA ILE A 230 12.30 11.89 -8.72
C ILE A 230 10.92 11.81 -9.34
N GLU A 231 10.79 12.24 -10.58
CA GLU A 231 9.61 11.98 -11.39
C GLU A 231 9.54 10.47 -11.56
N PHE A 232 8.71 9.83 -10.75
CA PHE A 232 8.26 8.50 -11.08
C PHE A 232 7.53 8.62 -12.42
N GLU A 233 7.96 7.86 -13.42
CA GLU A 233 7.14 7.59 -14.60
C GLU A 233 5.86 6.92 -14.07
N ALA A 234 4.89 7.75 -13.70
CA ALA A 234 3.54 7.29 -13.45
C ALA A 234 3.16 6.53 -14.71
N ALA A 235 2.76 5.27 -14.55
CA ALA A 235 2.04 4.57 -15.60
C ALA A 235 0.99 5.56 -16.15
N PRO A 236 0.88 5.75 -17.48
CA PRO A 236 0.07 6.82 -18.04
C PRO A 236 -1.42 6.52 -17.83
N GLU A 237 -1.92 6.81 -16.63
CA GLU A 237 -3.31 6.57 -16.21
C GLU A 237 -4.19 7.82 -16.35
N ALA A 238 -3.68 8.86 -17.01
CA ALA A 238 -4.47 10.03 -17.38
C ALA A 238 -4.33 10.40 -18.87
N GLN A 239 -3.95 9.45 -19.73
CA GLN A 239 -3.83 9.68 -21.17
C GLN A 239 -4.92 9.02 -22.00
N SER A 240 -5.93 8.37 -21.43
CA SER A 240 -6.87 7.56 -22.22
C SER A 240 -8.09 8.31 -22.75
N GLU A 241 -8.68 9.25 -22.01
CA GLU A 241 -9.92 9.92 -22.46
C GLU A 241 -9.64 11.02 -23.48
N GLU A 242 -8.74 11.96 -23.17
CA GLU A 242 -8.40 13.05 -24.09
C GLU A 242 -7.71 12.54 -25.36
N ASN A 243 -6.83 11.53 -25.26
CA ASN A 243 -6.27 10.91 -26.47
C ASN A 243 -7.27 10.01 -27.21
N ALA A 244 -8.29 9.42 -26.56
CA ALA A 244 -9.31 8.66 -27.28
C ALA A 244 -10.23 9.58 -28.10
N GLU A 245 -10.63 10.72 -27.53
CA GLU A 245 -11.38 11.75 -28.26
C GLU A 245 -10.55 12.34 -29.39
N LEU A 246 -9.30 12.68 -29.12
CA LEU A 246 -8.38 13.19 -30.14
C LEU A 246 -8.11 12.15 -31.23
N ARG A 247 -7.90 10.86 -30.89
CA ARG A 247 -7.77 9.77 -31.86
C ARG A 247 -9.02 9.61 -32.72
N LYS A 248 -10.20 9.71 -32.13
CA LYS A 248 -11.47 9.62 -32.86
C LYS A 248 -11.63 10.79 -33.83
N LEU A 249 -11.28 12.01 -33.41
CA LEU A 249 -11.29 13.20 -34.25
C LEU A 249 -10.26 13.11 -35.40
N LEU A 250 -9.04 12.68 -35.12
CA LEU A 250 -7.97 12.58 -36.12
C LEU A 250 -8.24 11.49 -37.17
N ASN A 251 -8.91 10.41 -36.78
CA ASN A 251 -9.27 9.31 -37.69
C ASN A 251 -10.62 9.50 -38.40
N MET A 252 -11.35 10.59 -38.11
CA MET A 252 -12.57 10.94 -38.81
C MET A 252 -12.29 11.19 -40.31
N SER A 253 -13.22 10.82 -41.18
CA SER A 253 -13.07 11.07 -42.62
C SER A 253 -13.29 12.54 -42.93
N VAL A 254 -12.50 13.08 -43.87
CA VAL A 254 -12.69 14.45 -44.38
C VAL A 254 -14.07 14.65 -45.02
N ASN A 255 -14.70 13.58 -45.51
CA ASN A 255 -16.06 13.66 -46.09
C ASN A 255 -17.15 13.86 -45.04
N GLU A 256 -16.86 13.60 -43.75
CA GLU A 256 -17.80 13.82 -42.64
C GLU A 256 -17.79 15.28 -42.16
N ILE A 257 -16.77 16.05 -42.55
CA ILE A 257 -16.75 17.49 -42.33
C ILE A 257 -17.58 18.16 -43.42
N GLU A 258 -18.52 19.02 -43.03
CA GLU A 258 -19.38 19.81 -43.92
C GLU A 258 -18.59 20.87 -44.73
N LEU A 259 -17.77 20.40 -45.66
CA LEU A 259 -16.98 21.21 -46.58
C LEU A 259 -17.74 21.43 -47.89
N SER A 260 -17.45 22.53 -48.58
CA SER A 260 -17.95 22.77 -49.93
C SER A 260 -17.50 21.65 -50.89
N VAL A 261 -18.34 21.38 -51.88
CA VAL A 261 -18.07 20.42 -52.96
C VAL A 261 -16.71 20.66 -53.64
N ARG A 262 -16.25 21.93 -53.66
CA ARG A 262 -14.92 22.28 -54.19
C ARG A 262 -13.80 21.85 -53.25
N ALA A 263 -13.90 22.13 -51.96
CA ALA A 263 -12.88 21.76 -50.97
C ALA A 263 -12.75 20.23 -50.85
N ALA A 264 -13.86 19.50 -50.75
CA ALA A 264 -13.85 18.04 -50.66
C ALA A 264 -13.19 17.37 -51.89
N ASN A 265 -13.51 17.84 -53.11
CA ASN A 265 -12.90 17.32 -54.33
C ASN A 265 -11.40 17.65 -54.45
N CYS A 266 -10.95 18.78 -53.90
CA CYS A 266 -9.53 19.11 -53.87
C CYS A 266 -8.77 18.21 -52.89
N LEU A 267 -9.35 17.91 -51.73
CA LEU A 267 -8.76 17.03 -50.72
C LEU A 267 -8.68 15.57 -51.18
N ASN A 268 -9.73 15.07 -51.83
CA ASN A 268 -9.73 13.74 -52.45
C ASN A 268 -8.68 13.62 -53.56
N ASN A 269 -8.51 14.65 -54.40
CA ASN A 269 -7.45 14.67 -55.42
C ASN A 269 -6.03 14.79 -54.83
N ALA A 270 -5.90 15.30 -53.60
CA ALA A 270 -4.65 15.39 -52.86
C ALA A 270 -4.33 14.12 -52.04
N ASN A 271 -5.16 13.08 -52.13
CA ASN A 271 -5.10 11.86 -51.32
C ASN A 271 -5.15 12.13 -49.81
N ILE A 272 -5.82 13.20 -49.37
CA ILE A 272 -6.04 13.51 -47.96
C ILE A 272 -7.41 12.97 -47.57
N THR A 273 -7.44 11.91 -46.78
CA THR A 273 -8.68 11.15 -46.50
C THR A 273 -9.17 11.30 -45.06
N THR A 274 -8.27 11.60 -44.12
CA THR A 274 -8.58 11.79 -42.69
C THR A 274 -8.28 13.20 -42.20
N VAL A 275 -8.96 13.61 -41.12
CA VAL A 275 -8.77 14.93 -40.50
C VAL A 275 -7.35 15.10 -39.95
N GLY A 276 -6.76 14.02 -39.40
CA GLY A 276 -5.37 14.05 -38.93
C GLY A 276 -4.36 14.33 -40.04
N GLN A 277 -4.55 13.72 -41.23
CA GLN A 277 -3.71 14.01 -42.39
C GLN A 277 -3.86 15.46 -42.86
N LEU A 278 -5.07 16.02 -42.78
CA LEU A 278 -5.35 17.41 -43.13
C LEU A 278 -4.67 18.40 -42.17
N ALA A 279 -4.79 18.17 -40.86
CA ALA A 279 -4.20 19.03 -39.83
C ALA A 279 -2.65 19.03 -39.84
N MET A 280 -2.01 17.96 -40.35
CA MET A 280 -0.56 17.91 -40.53
C MET A 280 -0.03 18.73 -41.71
N LYS A 281 -0.88 19.09 -42.68
CA LYS A 281 -0.47 19.88 -43.84
C LYS A 281 -0.35 21.34 -43.49
N THR A 282 0.70 21.97 -43.99
CA THR A 282 0.88 23.41 -43.82
C THR A 282 0.05 24.19 -44.85
N GLU A 283 -0.32 25.42 -44.52
CA GLU A 283 -1.04 26.31 -45.44
C GLU A 283 -0.30 26.49 -46.78
N ALA A 284 1.05 26.53 -46.74
CA ALA A 284 1.88 26.65 -47.93
C ALA A 284 1.81 25.40 -48.84
N GLU A 285 1.64 24.22 -48.26
CA GLU A 285 1.46 22.97 -49.01
C GLU A 285 0.06 22.88 -49.62
N MET A 286 -0.96 23.33 -48.87
CA MET A 286 -2.34 23.31 -49.33
C MET A 286 -2.55 24.17 -50.60
N LEU A 287 -1.86 25.32 -50.69
CA LEU A 287 -1.91 26.21 -51.85
C LEU A 287 -1.21 25.67 -53.10
N ARG A 288 -0.41 24.60 -52.98
CA ARG A 288 0.25 23.95 -54.13
C ARG A 288 -0.66 22.97 -54.87
N TYR A 289 -1.76 22.54 -54.24
CA TYR A 289 -2.68 21.60 -54.88
C TYR A 289 -3.45 22.24 -56.03
N ARG A 290 -3.60 21.46 -57.11
CA ARG A 290 -4.26 21.91 -58.34
C ARG A 290 -5.72 22.28 -58.04
N ASN A 291 -6.14 23.47 -58.48
CA ASN A 291 -7.49 24.03 -58.26
C ASN A 291 -7.82 24.39 -56.79
N PHE A 292 -6.81 24.46 -55.92
CA PHE A 292 -6.99 24.91 -54.54
C PHE A 292 -6.92 26.44 -54.45
N GLY A 293 -7.97 27.07 -53.91
CA GLY A 293 -8.12 28.53 -53.89
C GLY A 293 -8.18 29.13 -52.48
N LYS A 294 -7.95 30.44 -52.37
CA LYS A 294 -7.99 31.18 -51.08
C LYS A 294 -9.31 30.98 -50.31
N LYS A 295 -10.44 30.87 -51.01
CA LYS A 295 -11.76 30.63 -50.38
C LYS A 295 -11.86 29.25 -49.72
N SER A 296 -11.34 28.20 -50.36
CA SER A 296 -11.34 26.83 -49.80
C SER A 296 -10.36 26.70 -48.63
N LEU A 297 -9.28 27.50 -48.63
CA LEU A 297 -8.35 27.54 -47.50
C LEU A 297 -8.99 28.18 -46.26
N THR A 298 -9.71 29.29 -46.42
CA THR A 298 -10.42 29.95 -45.31
C THR A 298 -11.49 29.01 -44.73
N GLU A 299 -12.24 28.34 -45.60
CA GLU A 299 -13.27 27.36 -45.21
C GLU A 299 -12.69 26.19 -44.38
N ILE A 300 -11.55 25.63 -44.81
CA ILE A 300 -10.88 24.55 -44.07
C ILE A 300 -10.35 25.04 -42.71
N LYS A 301 -9.81 26.26 -42.65
CA LYS A 301 -9.33 26.85 -41.39
C LYS A 301 -10.46 27.06 -40.38
N GLU A 302 -11.61 27.56 -40.83
CA GLU A 302 -12.79 27.73 -40.00
C GLU A 302 -13.30 26.39 -39.47
N LYS A 303 -13.40 25.37 -40.33
CA LYS A 303 -13.85 24.03 -39.93
C LYS A 303 -12.88 23.27 -39.04
N LEU A 304 -11.58 23.43 -39.24
CA LEU A 304 -10.59 22.88 -38.30
C LEU A 304 -10.65 23.59 -36.94
N ALA A 305 -10.86 24.91 -36.93
CA ALA A 305 -11.00 25.68 -35.70
C ALA A 305 -12.27 25.30 -34.91
N GLU A 306 -13.39 24.99 -35.57
CA GLU A 306 -14.60 24.43 -34.94
C GLU A 306 -14.32 23.09 -34.23
N LEU A 307 -13.37 22.30 -34.75
CA LEU A 307 -12.93 21.03 -34.18
C LEU A 307 -11.75 21.17 -33.19
N GLY A 308 -11.32 22.39 -32.88
CA GLY A 308 -10.19 22.67 -31.98
C GLY A 308 -8.81 22.37 -32.57
N LEU A 309 -8.70 22.20 -33.90
CA LEU A 309 -7.48 21.85 -34.62
C LEU A 309 -6.97 23.02 -35.47
N SER A 310 -5.69 22.98 -35.87
CA SER A 310 -5.09 23.96 -36.78
C SER A 310 -4.17 23.29 -37.82
N LEU A 311 -3.87 24.01 -38.89
CA LEU A 311 -2.99 23.54 -39.96
C LEU A 311 -1.52 23.60 -39.53
N GLY A 312 -0.76 22.55 -39.81
CA GLY A 312 0.66 22.42 -39.49
C GLY A 312 0.95 21.82 -38.11
N MET A 313 -0.04 21.17 -37.49
CA MET A 313 0.14 20.43 -36.25
C MET A 313 0.98 19.16 -36.49
N LYS A 314 1.87 18.83 -35.55
CA LYS A 314 2.61 17.56 -35.57
C LYS A 314 1.96 16.61 -34.57
N PHE A 315 1.44 15.49 -35.06
CA PHE A 315 0.90 14.42 -34.22
C PHE A 315 1.85 13.24 -34.18
N ASP A 316 1.83 12.51 -33.08
CA ASP A 316 2.53 11.23 -32.96
C ASP A 316 1.87 10.18 -33.88
N ALA A 317 2.68 9.35 -34.52
CA ALA A 317 2.22 8.33 -35.47
C ALA A 317 1.24 7.35 -34.82
N ALA A 318 1.38 7.09 -33.52
CA ALA A 318 0.50 6.23 -32.74
C ALA A 318 -0.94 6.76 -32.59
N LEU A 319 -1.19 8.06 -32.85
CA LEU A 319 -2.53 8.66 -32.81
C LEU A 319 -3.26 8.60 -34.16
N LEU A 320 -2.53 8.31 -35.25
CA LEU A 320 -3.01 8.37 -36.64
C LEU A 320 -3.30 6.99 -37.25
N GLU A 321 -3.04 5.91 -36.52
CA GLU A 321 -3.33 4.56 -37.01
C GLU A 321 -4.81 4.20 -36.83
N ALA A 322 -5.50 4.03 -37.97
CA ALA A 322 -6.70 3.22 -38.05
C ALA A 322 -6.26 1.77 -38.31
N ASN A 323 -6.42 0.86 -37.35
CA ASN A 323 -6.23 -0.56 -37.60
C ASN A 323 -7.52 -1.36 -37.38
N PRO A 324 -8.08 -1.95 -38.44
CA PRO A 324 -8.65 -3.27 -38.38
C PRO A 324 -7.71 -4.24 -39.13
N GLY A 325 -6.83 -4.92 -38.38
CA GLY A 325 -6.10 -6.11 -38.79
C GLY A 325 -5.17 -5.99 -40.01
N GLY A 326 -3.91 -5.63 -39.78
CA GLY A 326 -2.82 -5.85 -40.74
C GLY A 326 -1.45 -5.68 -40.09
N VAL A 327 -0.56 -6.66 -40.24
CA VAL A 327 0.80 -6.66 -39.70
C VAL A 327 1.68 -5.65 -40.46
N SER A 328 2.33 -4.72 -39.76
CA SER A 328 3.26 -3.76 -40.36
C SER A 328 4.63 -4.41 -40.64
N LEU A 329 5.10 -4.27 -41.87
CA LEU A 329 6.30 -4.89 -42.44
C LEU A 329 7.43 -3.88 -42.69
N LEU A 330 7.52 -2.80 -41.92
CA LEU A 330 8.52 -1.75 -42.13
C LEU A 330 9.23 -1.34 -40.83
N SER A 331 10.13 -2.20 -40.36
CA SER A 331 11.22 -1.79 -39.46
C SER A 331 12.48 -2.61 -39.75
N ARG A 332 13.10 -2.35 -40.91
CA ARG A 332 14.41 -2.94 -41.22
C ARG A 332 15.22 -2.12 -42.23
N SER A 333 15.47 -0.83 -41.98
CA SER A 333 16.47 -0.11 -42.78
C SER A 333 17.11 1.16 -42.19
N THR A 334 16.97 1.49 -40.92
CA THR A 334 17.59 2.73 -40.38
C THR A 334 18.13 2.56 -38.97
N LEU A 335 19.21 1.78 -38.83
CA LEU A 335 20.15 1.88 -37.71
C LEU A 335 21.56 1.52 -38.24
N LEU A 336 22.08 2.34 -39.14
CA LEU A 336 23.49 2.40 -39.50
C LEU A 336 23.78 3.85 -39.92
N ALA A 337 24.10 4.70 -38.95
CA ALA A 337 24.94 5.88 -39.12
C ALA A 337 25.22 6.48 -37.74
N ASP A 338 26.51 6.60 -37.45
CA ASP A 338 27.17 7.54 -36.55
C ASP A 338 26.99 7.36 -35.03
N ASP A 339 28.01 6.74 -34.42
CA ASP A 339 28.72 7.30 -33.26
C ASP A 339 30.12 6.66 -33.18
N ASP A 340 31.13 7.41 -33.63
CA ASP A 340 32.55 7.15 -33.41
C ASP A 340 33.04 7.91 -32.15
N GLU A 341 33.96 7.27 -31.44
CA GLU A 341 34.88 7.78 -30.39
C GLU A 341 34.37 8.02 -28.95
N ALA A 342 34.56 7.02 -28.09
CA ALA A 342 35.18 7.19 -26.75
C ALA A 342 35.63 5.85 -26.12
N ASP A 343 36.94 5.75 -25.85
CA ASP A 343 37.64 4.92 -24.85
C ASP A 343 37.42 3.40 -24.78
N ALA A 344 38.15 2.67 -25.63
CA ALA A 344 38.50 1.28 -25.37
C ALA A 344 39.64 1.20 -24.31
N MET A 345 39.26 1.14 -23.03
CA MET A 345 40.18 0.69 -21.98
C MET A 345 40.31 -0.84 -22.01
N ASP A 346 41.53 -1.25 -22.28
CA ASP A 346 42.10 -2.59 -22.42
C ASP A 346 41.82 -3.52 -21.22
N PHE A 347 40.75 -4.31 -21.32
CA PHE A 347 40.35 -5.37 -20.37
C PHE A 347 41.42 -6.47 -20.20
N THR A 348 42.42 -6.53 -21.09
CA THR A 348 43.49 -7.52 -21.05
C THR A 348 44.48 -7.25 -19.92
N LYS A 349 44.63 -6.00 -19.46
CA LYS A 349 45.52 -5.63 -18.34
C LYS A 349 44.96 -5.93 -16.94
N LEU A 350 43.65 -6.15 -16.84
CA LEU A 350 42.97 -6.46 -15.57
C LEU A 350 42.99 -7.96 -15.23
N ILE A 351 43.34 -8.80 -16.19
CA ILE A 351 43.45 -10.26 -15.99
C ILE A 351 44.88 -10.62 -15.51
N ASP A 352 45.91 -9.95 -16.03
CA ASP A 352 47.31 -10.15 -15.60
C ASP A 352 47.62 -9.62 -14.19
N SER A 353 46.76 -8.76 -13.62
CA SER A 353 46.94 -8.19 -12.28
C SER A 353 46.33 -9.03 -11.15
N ASN A 354 45.54 -10.07 -11.47
CA ASN A 354 44.89 -10.95 -10.49
C ASN A 354 45.45 -12.39 -10.46
N LEU A 355 46.46 -12.70 -11.27
CA LEU A 355 47.30 -13.89 -11.10
C LEU A 355 48.70 -13.48 -10.61
N GLY A 356 48.77 -13.03 -9.36
CA GLY A 356 50.03 -12.83 -8.64
C GLY A 356 50.31 -14.00 -7.69
N ASP A 357 51.44 -14.65 -7.93
CA ASP A 357 52.29 -15.41 -7.00
C ASP A 357 51.66 -16.54 -6.16
N GLY A 358 51.66 -17.74 -6.74
CA GLY A 358 51.89 -18.97 -5.99
C GLY A 358 53.24 -19.56 -6.39
N ASP A 359 54.02 -19.96 -5.37
CA ASP A 359 55.34 -20.64 -5.39
C ASP A 359 56.53 -19.65 -5.45
N ASP A 360 57.54 -19.65 -4.59
CA ASP A 360 58.12 -20.60 -3.63
C ASP A 360 58.92 -19.82 -2.56
N ASP A 361 59.11 -20.37 -1.36
CA ASP A 361 60.44 -20.54 -0.72
C ASP A 361 60.34 -21.09 0.73
N GLU A 362 61.05 -22.21 0.94
CA GLU A 362 61.63 -22.81 2.17
C GLU A 362 60.78 -23.09 3.43
#